data_AF-A0A8I0KZW7-F1
#
_entry.id   AF-A0A8I0KZW7-F1
#
_cell.length_a   1.000
_cell.length_b   1.000
_cell.length_c   1.000
_cell.angle_alpha   90.00
_cell.angle_beta   90.00
_cell.angle_gamma   90.00
#
_symmetry.space_group_name_H-M   'P 1'
#
loop_
_entity.id
_entity.type
_entity.pdbx_description
1 polymer ?
#
loop_
_entity_poly.entity_id
_entity_poly.type
_entity_poly.pdbx_seq_one_letter_code
_entity_poly.pdbx_strand_id
1 'polypeptide(L)'
;MTMDYPRLGVIGGGAWGTAMAQVIASDGSDVLLWAREPEVVDAVNAINANPIFLPGVPLSSHVRATSDLAALRDCDALVVVVPAQFLRSVVAGLPVSGRPLILCAKGIEAGSRMLMSEVAAAVAPAAPVAVLSGPTFAHEVAAGHPTAITLACADEAVGLSLAERLRRPGFRPYLSQDVIGAEIGGAVKNVLAIACGVVEGAGLGQNARAALISRGFAEMTRFGLARGARAETLAGLSGLGDLVLTCSSTSSRNFSLGKGLGEGRDAAELLRDRRSVAEGAATAPVLAEAARAAGVDMPIVDAVCALLTGQATVKDVVAALLARPLKQEGR
;
A
#
# COMPACT_ATOMS: atom_id res chain seq x y z
N MET A 1 8.35 -16.40 -27.51
CA MET A 1 9.46 -15.61 -26.92
C MET A 1 9.01 -15.20 -25.54
N THR A 2 9.74 -15.60 -24.50
CA THR A 2 9.46 -15.16 -23.12
C THR A 2 9.64 -13.65 -23.07
N MET A 3 8.66 -12.90 -22.55
CA MET A 3 8.83 -11.46 -22.33
C MET A 3 9.93 -11.27 -21.29
N ASP A 4 10.90 -10.41 -21.57
CA ASP A 4 11.99 -10.09 -20.65
C ASP A 4 11.97 -8.58 -20.35
N TYR A 5 12.24 -8.24 -19.09
CA TYR A 5 12.21 -6.86 -18.57
C TYR A 5 13.54 -6.54 -17.89
N PRO A 6 14.66 -6.50 -18.62
CA PRO A 6 15.99 -6.39 -18.04
C PRO A 6 16.18 -5.09 -17.25
N ARG A 7 15.68 -3.96 -17.76
CA ARG A 7 15.85 -2.65 -17.14
C ARG A 7 14.57 -2.18 -16.46
N LEU A 8 14.54 -2.28 -15.14
CA LEU A 8 13.44 -1.73 -14.33
C LEU A 8 13.76 -0.30 -13.87
N GLY A 9 12.77 0.57 -13.94
CA GLY A 9 12.78 1.88 -13.31
C GLY A 9 11.90 1.90 -12.06
N VAL A 10 12.24 2.73 -11.07
CA VAL A 10 11.43 2.92 -9.87
C VAL A 10 11.00 4.38 -9.77
N ILE A 11 9.71 4.63 -9.54
CA ILE A 11 9.15 5.97 -9.42
C ILE A 11 8.64 6.18 -8.00
N GLY A 12 9.34 7.06 -7.26
CA GLY A 12 9.02 7.42 -5.89
C GLY A 12 10.18 7.11 -4.95
N GLY A 13 10.94 8.13 -4.55
CA GLY A 13 12.09 8.05 -3.64
C GLY A 13 11.78 7.85 -2.16
N GLY A 14 10.57 7.40 -1.81
CA GLY A 14 10.18 7.10 -0.43
C GLY A 14 10.80 5.79 0.07
N ALA A 15 10.45 5.39 1.31
CA ALA A 15 11.00 4.20 1.96
C ALA A 15 10.83 2.94 1.11
N TRP A 16 9.60 2.69 0.62
CA TRP A 16 9.30 1.49 -0.16
C TRP A 16 9.91 1.52 -1.56
N GLY A 17 9.92 2.67 -2.25
CA GLY A 17 10.56 2.76 -3.57
C GLY A 17 12.07 2.60 -3.50
N THR A 18 12.70 3.15 -2.44
CA THR A 18 14.12 2.91 -2.18
C THR A 18 14.40 1.43 -1.89
N ALA A 19 13.56 0.78 -1.08
CA ALA A 19 13.67 -0.66 -0.81
C ALA A 19 13.52 -1.51 -2.09
N MET A 20 12.57 -1.17 -2.96
CA MET A 20 12.40 -1.85 -4.25
C MET A 20 13.59 -1.63 -5.17
N ALA A 21 14.14 -0.42 -5.24
CA ALA A 21 15.35 -0.16 -6.02
C ALA A 21 16.52 -1.02 -5.53
N GLN A 22 16.68 -1.15 -4.21
CA GLN A 22 17.68 -2.03 -3.60
C GLN A 22 17.46 -3.52 -3.93
N VAL A 23 16.21 -4.00 -3.83
CA VAL A 23 15.86 -5.39 -4.19
C VAL A 23 16.21 -5.67 -5.65
N ILE A 24 15.82 -4.77 -6.55
CA ILE A 24 16.09 -4.95 -7.98
C ILE A 24 17.60 -4.93 -8.25
N ALA A 25 18.35 -4.00 -7.64
CA ALA A 25 19.78 -3.88 -7.83
C ALA A 25 20.63 -4.97 -7.14
N SER A 26 20.02 -5.82 -6.30
CA SER A 26 20.75 -6.86 -5.55
C SER A 26 21.32 -8.01 -6.40
N ASP A 27 20.92 -8.13 -7.67
CA ASP A 27 21.50 -9.07 -8.64
C ASP A 27 22.58 -8.40 -9.54
N GLY A 28 22.97 -7.16 -9.24
CA GLY A 28 23.89 -6.36 -10.05
C GLY A 28 23.24 -5.61 -11.21
N SER A 29 21.90 -5.64 -11.33
CA SER A 29 21.18 -4.84 -12.32
C SER A 29 21.26 -3.35 -12.02
N ASP A 30 21.47 -2.54 -13.05
CA ASP A 30 21.31 -1.09 -12.97
C ASP A 30 19.84 -0.71 -12.79
N VAL A 31 19.58 0.16 -11.81
CA VAL A 31 18.23 0.66 -11.49
C VAL A 31 18.25 2.17 -11.41
N LEU A 32 17.28 2.79 -12.08
CA LEU A 32 17.05 4.23 -12.00
C LEU A 32 15.88 4.52 -11.06
N LEU A 33 16.16 5.21 -9.96
CA LEU A 33 15.19 5.66 -8.97
C LEU A 33 14.84 7.14 -9.24
N TRP A 34 13.61 7.39 -9.66
CA TRP A 34 13.08 8.75 -9.70
C TRP A 34 12.63 9.19 -8.31
N ALA A 35 13.16 10.31 -7.83
CA ALA A 35 12.79 10.95 -6.57
C ALA A 35 12.46 12.43 -6.80
N ARG A 36 11.47 12.94 -6.06
CA ARG A 36 11.04 14.34 -6.17
C ARG A 36 11.96 15.26 -5.38
N GLU A 37 12.43 14.78 -4.23
CA GLU A 37 13.29 15.48 -3.29
C GLU A 37 14.74 15.49 -3.82
N PRO A 38 15.32 16.66 -4.16
CA PRO A 38 16.71 16.75 -4.61
C PRO A 38 17.69 16.14 -3.61
N GLU A 39 17.41 16.28 -2.31
CA GLU A 39 18.24 15.75 -1.24
C GLU A 39 18.31 14.21 -1.25
N VAL A 40 17.25 13.53 -1.72
CA VAL A 40 17.27 12.08 -1.93
C VAL A 40 18.14 11.74 -3.13
N VAL A 41 18.02 12.51 -4.22
CA VAL A 41 18.82 12.30 -5.44
C VAL A 41 20.30 12.43 -5.14
N ASP A 42 20.68 13.51 -4.46
CA ASP A 42 22.07 13.81 -4.10
C ASP A 42 22.62 12.73 -3.15
N ALA A 43 21.88 12.35 -2.11
CA ALA A 43 22.33 11.34 -1.15
C ALA A 43 22.51 9.95 -1.81
N VAL A 44 21.58 9.51 -2.64
CA VAL A 44 21.69 8.21 -3.32
C VAL A 44 22.91 8.18 -4.24
N ASN A 45 23.16 9.26 -4.98
CA ASN A 45 24.27 9.31 -5.94
C ASN A 45 25.63 9.54 -5.28
N ALA A 46 25.70 10.29 -4.17
CA ALA A 46 26.95 10.63 -3.50
C ALA A 46 27.41 9.58 -2.48
N ILE A 47 26.47 8.98 -1.74
CA ILE A 47 26.79 8.10 -0.60
C ILE A 47 26.05 6.76 -0.62
N ASN A 48 25.34 6.44 -1.72
CA ASN A 48 24.56 5.20 -1.87
C ASN A 48 23.62 4.95 -0.67
N ALA A 49 22.89 5.98 -0.23
CA ALA A 49 21.94 5.87 0.87
C ALA A 49 20.76 6.84 0.71
N ASN A 50 19.64 6.53 1.35
CA ASN A 50 18.51 7.45 1.49
C ASN A 50 18.24 7.72 2.98
N PRO A 51 19.02 8.62 3.63
CA PRO A 51 18.88 8.86 5.06
C PRO A 51 17.55 9.51 5.46
N ILE A 52 16.84 10.12 4.49
CA ILE A 52 15.56 10.81 4.73
C ILE A 52 14.43 9.80 4.91
N PHE A 53 14.33 8.82 4.01
CA PHE A 53 13.19 7.91 3.96
C PHE A 53 13.52 6.45 4.32
N LEU A 54 14.79 6.05 4.28
CA LEU A 54 15.24 4.70 4.62
C LEU A 54 16.59 4.74 5.38
N PRO A 55 16.61 5.34 6.58
CA PRO A 55 17.84 5.52 7.35
C PRO A 55 18.49 4.19 7.73
N GLY A 56 19.83 4.16 7.73
CA GLY A 56 20.63 3.01 8.18
C GLY A 56 20.76 1.87 7.17
N VAL A 57 20.20 1.99 5.98
CA VAL A 57 20.31 0.96 4.92
C VAL A 57 21.25 1.43 3.82
N PRO A 58 22.39 0.74 3.59
CA PRO A 58 23.23 1.00 2.43
C PRO A 58 22.55 0.49 1.16
N LEU A 59 22.66 1.25 0.08
CA LEU A 59 22.17 0.90 -1.24
C LEU A 59 23.31 0.36 -2.10
N SER A 60 22.95 -0.50 -3.05
CA SER A 60 23.85 -0.96 -4.11
C SER A 60 24.36 0.22 -4.93
N SER A 61 25.62 0.18 -5.35
CA SER A 61 26.19 1.16 -6.29
C SER A 61 25.52 1.16 -7.67
N HIS A 62 24.71 0.12 -7.96
CA HIS A 62 23.89 0.03 -9.17
C HIS A 62 22.58 0.83 -9.08
N VAL A 63 22.22 1.35 -7.91
CA VAL A 63 21.09 2.29 -7.76
C VAL A 63 21.56 3.70 -8.05
N ARG A 64 21.02 4.30 -9.12
CA ARG A 64 21.21 5.71 -9.44
C ARG A 64 19.89 6.46 -9.28
N ALA A 65 19.94 7.65 -8.70
CA ALA A 65 18.75 8.50 -8.55
C ALA A 65 18.72 9.64 -9.56
N THR A 66 17.52 10.06 -9.94
CA THR A 66 17.27 11.20 -10.82
C THR A 66 16.02 11.96 -10.38
N SER A 67 15.98 13.27 -10.64
CA SER A 67 14.77 14.09 -10.56
C SER A 67 14.06 14.22 -11.92
N ASP A 68 14.71 13.80 -13.00
CA ASP A 68 14.15 13.82 -14.35
C ASP A 68 13.38 12.54 -14.66
N LEU A 69 12.06 12.67 -14.77
CA LEU A 69 11.17 11.56 -15.10
C LEU A 69 11.41 11.05 -16.53
N ALA A 70 11.89 11.90 -17.46
CA ALA A 70 12.18 11.52 -18.84
C ALA A 70 13.33 10.53 -18.96
N ALA A 71 14.23 10.48 -17.97
CA ALA A 71 15.34 9.53 -17.91
C ALA A 71 14.88 8.05 -17.82
N LEU A 72 13.62 7.81 -17.45
CA LEU A 72 13.01 6.47 -17.38
C LEU A 72 12.52 5.95 -18.75
N ARG A 73 12.65 6.72 -19.83
CA ARG A 73 12.13 6.37 -21.16
C ARG A 73 12.66 5.05 -21.73
N ASP A 74 13.83 4.61 -21.28
CA ASP A 74 14.56 3.44 -21.77
C ASP A 74 14.40 2.22 -20.83
N CYS A 75 13.59 2.33 -19.77
CA CYS A 75 13.24 1.19 -18.91
C CYS A 75 12.19 0.32 -19.60
N ASP A 76 12.21 -1.00 -19.37
CA ASP A 76 11.29 -1.97 -19.96
C ASP A 76 9.99 -2.11 -19.15
N ALA A 77 10.06 -1.91 -17.84
CA ALA A 77 8.90 -1.81 -16.95
C ALA A 77 9.20 -0.84 -15.79
N LEU A 78 8.14 -0.31 -15.18
CA LEU A 78 8.24 0.70 -14.13
C LEU A 78 7.54 0.25 -12.85
N VAL A 79 8.25 0.33 -11.73
CA VAL A 79 7.68 0.15 -10.39
C VAL A 79 7.22 1.50 -9.87
N VAL A 80 5.91 1.71 -9.80
CA VAL A 80 5.27 2.97 -9.42
C VAL A 80 4.91 2.93 -7.94
N VAL A 81 5.68 3.66 -7.14
CA VAL A 81 5.65 3.64 -5.66
C VAL A 81 5.22 4.98 -5.07
N VAL A 82 4.63 5.85 -5.88
CA VAL A 82 4.08 7.12 -5.40
C VAL A 82 2.82 6.87 -4.56
N PRO A 83 2.53 7.72 -3.56
CA PRO A 83 1.27 7.67 -2.84
C PRO A 83 0.04 7.73 -3.78
N ALA A 84 -1.05 7.06 -3.39
CA ALA A 84 -2.26 6.90 -4.20
C ALA A 84 -2.79 8.23 -4.78
N GLN A 85 -2.77 9.30 -3.97
CA GLN A 85 -3.25 10.63 -4.37
C GLN A 85 -2.44 11.29 -5.50
N PHE A 86 -1.21 10.83 -5.76
CA PHE A 86 -0.34 11.36 -6.80
C PHE A 86 -0.24 10.43 -8.01
N LEU A 87 -0.81 9.23 -7.94
CA LEU A 87 -0.64 8.21 -8.97
C LEU A 87 -1.15 8.68 -10.34
N ARG A 88 -2.35 9.29 -10.40
CA ARG A 88 -2.93 9.75 -11.67
C ARG A 88 -2.01 10.72 -12.41
N SER A 89 -1.57 11.79 -11.73
CA SER A 89 -0.76 12.83 -12.36
C SER A 89 0.62 12.32 -12.76
N VAL A 90 1.21 11.45 -11.94
CA VAL A 90 2.51 10.84 -12.24
C VAL A 90 2.41 9.90 -13.42
N VAL A 91 1.44 8.99 -13.45
CA VAL A 91 1.27 8.03 -14.56
C VAL A 91 0.94 8.76 -15.87
N ALA A 92 0.13 9.81 -15.83
CA ALA A 92 -0.17 10.63 -17.01
C ALA A 92 1.05 11.36 -17.58
N GLY A 93 2.07 11.62 -16.76
CA GLY A 93 3.31 12.29 -17.16
C GLY A 93 4.45 11.35 -17.56
N LEU A 94 4.25 10.03 -17.57
CA LEU A 94 5.32 9.09 -17.85
C LEU A 94 5.79 9.17 -19.30
N PRO A 95 7.11 9.10 -19.55
CA PRO A 95 7.67 9.15 -20.90
C PRO A 95 7.51 7.82 -21.65
N VAL A 96 6.78 6.85 -21.10
CA VAL A 96 6.64 5.50 -21.63
C VAL A 96 5.18 5.18 -21.90
N SER A 97 4.92 4.63 -23.09
CA SER A 97 3.63 4.08 -23.48
C SER A 97 3.78 2.59 -23.71
N GLY A 98 2.76 1.81 -23.36
CA GLY A 98 2.73 0.37 -23.63
C GLY A 98 3.58 -0.51 -22.70
N ARG A 99 4.36 0.08 -21.79
CA ARG A 99 5.25 -0.64 -20.89
C ARG A 99 4.53 -1.05 -19.60
N PRO A 100 4.84 -2.23 -19.01
CA PRO A 100 4.18 -2.63 -17.78
C PRO A 100 4.43 -1.67 -16.62
N LEU A 101 3.36 -1.38 -15.87
CA LEU A 101 3.38 -0.60 -14.65
C LEU A 101 3.09 -1.52 -13.47
N ILE A 102 4.03 -1.61 -12.53
CA ILE A 102 3.87 -2.34 -11.27
C ILE A 102 3.50 -1.33 -10.19
N LEU A 103 2.22 -1.26 -9.84
CA LEU A 103 1.70 -0.32 -8.84
C LEU A 103 1.94 -0.88 -7.43
N CYS A 104 2.49 -0.04 -6.56
CA CYS A 104 2.67 -0.33 -5.13
C CYS A 104 1.80 0.57 -4.23
N ALA A 105 1.07 1.52 -4.82
CA ALA A 105 0.21 2.44 -4.11
C ALA A 105 -0.98 1.71 -3.49
N LYS A 106 -1.28 2.00 -2.21
CA LYS A 106 -2.37 1.37 -1.46
C LYS A 106 -3.43 2.42 -1.11
N GLY A 107 -4.57 2.40 -1.80
CA GLY A 107 -5.65 3.36 -1.56
C GLY A 107 -6.71 3.36 -2.66
N ILE A 108 -7.65 4.30 -2.54
CA ILE A 108 -8.74 4.55 -3.49
C ILE A 108 -8.72 6.03 -3.83
N GLU A 109 -8.86 6.38 -5.11
CA GLU A 109 -8.79 7.78 -5.55
C GLU A 109 -10.04 8.56 -5.10
N ALA A 110 -9.81 9.70 -4.44
CA ALA A 110 -10.88 10.60 -4.01
C ALA A 110 -11.66 11.17 -5.21
N GLY A 111 -12.97 11.33 -5.06
CA GLY A 111 -13.88 11.83 -6.09
C GLY A 111 -14.29 10.77 -7.11
N SER A 112 -13.34 10.06 -7.73
CA SER A 112 -13.66 9.01 -8.72
C SER A 112 -14.01 7.67 -8.09
N ARG A 113 -13.48 7.38 -6.90
CA ARG A 113 -13.57 6.09 -6.19
C ARG A 113 -12.91 4.92 -6.94
N MET A 114 -12.05 5.23 -7.90
CA MET A 114 -11.28 4.22 -8.64
C MET A 114 -10.18 3.62 -7.78
N LEU A 115 -9.95 2.32 -7.92
CA LEU A 115 -8.74 1.63 -7.50
C LEU A 115 -7.54 2.14 -8.33
N MET A 116 -6.33 1.95 -7.85
CA MET A 116 -5.14 2.51 -8.50
C MET A 116 -4.88 1.89 -9.88
N SER A 117 -5.23 0.61 -10.07
CA SER A 117 -5.19 -0.04 -11.38
C SER A 117 -6.19 0.56 -12.36
N GLU A 118 -7.41 0.89 -11.91
CA GLU A 118 -8.43 1.58 -12.72
C GLU A 118 -7.97 3.00 -13.07
N VAL A 119 -7.34 3.71 -12.13
CA VAL A 119 -6.72 5.02 -12.38
C VAL A 119 -5.63 4.91 -13.44
N ALA A 120 -4.70 3.97 -13.30
CA ALA A 120 -3.60 3.76 -14.25
C ALA A 120 -4.13 3.40 -15.64
N ALA A 121 -5.11 2.49 -15.75
CA ALA A 121 -5.74 2.13 -17.01
C ALA A 121 -6.44 3.32 -17.69
N ALA A 122 -7.01 4.25 -16.92
CA ALA A 122 -7.68 5.43 -17.47
C ALA A 122 -6.71 6.45 -18.10
N VAL A 123 -5.46 6.55 -17.61
CA VAL A 123 -4.47 7.52 -18.11
C VAL A 123 -3.35 6.92 -18.95
N ALA A 124 -3.12 5.61 -18.84
CA ALA A 124 -2.13 4.87 -19.61
C ALA A 124 -2.74 3.55 -20.15
N PRO A 125 -3.78 3.62 -21.02
CA PRO A 125 -4.57 2.45 -21.43
C PRO A 125 -3.78 1.38 -22.20
N ALA A 126 -2.64 1.75 -22.79
CA ALA A 126 -1.77 0.80 -23.49
C ALA A 126 -0.87 -0.01 -22.54
N ALA A 127 -0.70 0.43 -21.30
CA ALA A 127 0.23 -0.17 -20.36
C ALA A 127 -0.40 -1.38 -19.64
N PRO A 128 0.22 -2.58 -19.67
CA PRO A 128 -0.16 -3.65 -18.77
C PRO A 128 0.01 -3.22 -17.31
N VAL A 129 -0.97 -3.51 -16.47
CA VAL A 129 -0.93 -3.16 -15.05
C VAL A 129 -0.74 -4.40 -14.19
N ALA A 130 0.23 -4.33 -13.28
CA ALA A 130 0.43 -5.26 -12.19
C ALA A 130 0.37 -4.51 -10.85
N VAL A 131 0.07 -5.21 -9.77
CA VAL A 131 0.01 -4.67 -8.40
C VAL A 131 0.87 -5.50 -7.48
N LEU A 132 1.74 -4.86 -6.70
CA LEU A 132 2.47 -5.49 -5.61
C LEU A 132 1.80 -5.16 -4.27
N SER A 133 1.35 -6.19 -3.57
CA SER A 133 0.66 -6.06 -2.29
C SER A 133 0.97 -7.23 -1.36
N GLY A 134 1.17 -6.96 -0.06
CA GLY A 134 1.56 -7.97 0.90
C GLY A 134 2.24 -7.40 2.16
N PRO A 135 2.52 -8.27 3.15
CA PRO A 135 3.07 -7.91 4.44
C PRO A 135 4.55 -7.54 4.35
N THR A 136 4.84 -6.29 3.99
CA THR A 136 6.21 -5.88 3.68
C THR A 136 6.59 -4.56 4.33
N PHE A 137 7.49 -4.61 5.33
CA PHE A 137 8.15 -3.40 5.82
C PHE A 137 9.37 -3.06 4.97
N ALA A 138 9.48 -1.79 4.57
CA ALA A 138 10.53 -1.33 3.68
C ALA A 138 11.95 -1.61 4.19
N HIS A 139 12.19 -1.41 5.48
CA HIS A 139 13.51 -1.64 6.08
C HIS A 139 13.91 -3.12 6.09
N GLU A 140 12.97 -4.03 6.37
CA GLU A 140 13.23 -5.48 6.34
C GLU A 140 13.52 -5.95 4.91
N VAL A 141 12.73 -5.46 3.94
CA VAL A 141 12.90 -5.79 2.52
C VAL A 141 14.23 -5.28 1.98
N ALA A 142 14.60 -4.05 2.30
CA ALA A 142 15.88 -3.50 1.86
C ALA A 142 17.08 -4.18 2.53
N ALA A 143 16.92 -4.68 3.76
CA ALA A 143 17.91 -5.50 4.47
C ALA A 143 17.98 -6.96 3.95
N GLY A 144 17.14 -7.34 2.99
CA GLY A 144 17.12 -8.69 2.41
C GLY A 144 16.49 -9.76 3.32
N HIS A 145 15.71 -9.37 4.33
CA HIS A 145 14.99 -10.32 5.16
C HIS A 145 13.91 -11.07 4.37
N PRO A 146 13.60 -12.33 4.73
CA PRO A 146 12.63 -13.14 4.02
C PRO A 146 11.27 -12.46 3.92
N THR A 147 10.86 -12.18 2.68
CA THR A 147 9.63 -11.45 2.36
C THR A 147 8.84 -12.19 1.30
N ALA A 148 7.57 -12.47 1.60
CA ALA A 148 6.60 -12.99 0.64
C ALA A 148 5.61 -11.88 0.25
N ILE A 149 5.35 -11.71 -1.04
CA ILE A 149 4.45 -10.66 -1.55
C ILE A 149 3.58 -11.21 -2.68
N THR A 150 2.35 -10.71 -2.82
CA THR A 150 1.52 -10.96 -4.00
C THR A 150 1.89 -10.00 -5.11
N LEU A 151 2.16 -10.54 -6.31
CA LEU A 151 2.16 -9.78 -7.56
C LEU A 151 0.87 -10.14 -8.31
N ALA A 152 -0.08 -9.23 -8.37
CA ALA A 152 -1.33 -9.44 -9.09
C ALA A 152 -1.26 -8.82 -10.49
N CYS A 153 -1.53 -9.58 -11.54
CA CYS A 153 -1.58 -9.09 -12.92
C CYS A 153 -2.63 -9.87 -13.70
N ALA A 154 -3.51 -9.16 -14.42
CA ALA A 154 -4.57 -9.81 -15.20
C ALA A 154 -4.00 -10.65 -16.36
N ASP A 155 -2.89 -10.20 -16.96
CA ASP A 155 -2.14 -10.97 -17.95
C ASP A 155 -1.11 -11.86 -17.23
N GLU A 156 -1.33 -13.17 -17.30
CA GLU A 156 -0.48 -14.16 -16.64
C GLU A 156 0.94 -14.17 -17.18
N ALA A 157 1.14 -13.99 -18.49
CA ALA A 157 2.46 -14.02 -19.10
C ALA A 157 3.29 -12.80 -18.66
N VAL A 158 2.68 -11.62 -18.65
CA VAL A 158 3.30 -10.40 -18.11
C VAL A 158 3.61 -10.60 -16.62
N GLY A 159 2.65 -11.11 -15.84
CA GLY A 159 2.81 -11.36 -14.41
C GLY A 159 3.95 -12.34 -14.09
N LEU A 160 4.07 -13.45 -14.81
CA LEU A 160 5.14 -14.43 -14.63
C LEU A 160 6.52 -13.82 -14.92
N SER A 161 6.66 -13.08 -16.02
CA SER A 161 7.92 -12.41 -16.38
C SER A 161 8.33 -11.35 -15.35
N LEU A 162 7.37 -10.56 -14.85
CA LEU A 162 7.63 -9.58 -13.80
C LEU A 162 7.97 -10.23 -12.45
N ALA A 163 7.28 -11.32 -12.09
CA ALA A 163 7.55 -12.08 -10.85
C ALA A 163 8.97 -12.65 -10.87
N GLU A 164 9.38 -13.26 -11.98
CA GLU A 164 10.73 -13.82 -12.11
C GLU A 164 11.79 -12.72 -12.08
N ARG A 165 11.53 -11.58 -12.74
CA ARG A 165 12.43 -10.43 -12.73
C ARG A 165 12.68 -9.88 -11.32
N LEU A 166 11.64 -9.82 -10.49
CA LEU A 166 11.68 -9.29 -9.13
C LEU A 166 12.15 -10.30 -8.07
N ARG A 167 12.11 -11.60 -8.37
CA ARG A 167 12.45 -12.65 -7.40
C ARG A 167 13.90 -12.53 -6.94
N ARG A 168 14.11 -12.59 -5.62
CA ARG A 168 15.43 -12.66 -4.97
C ARG A 168 15.42 -13.74 -3.90
N PRO A 169 16.59 -14.18 -3.40
CA PRO A 169 16.64 -15.11 -2.26
C PRO A 169 15.80 -14.65 -1.05
N GLY A 170 15.79 -13.34 -0.76
CA GLY A 170 14.99 -12.75 0.32
C GLY A 170 13.63 -12.18 -0.10
N PHE A 171 13.29 -12.15 -1.40
CA PHE A 171 12.07 -11.51 -1.90
C PHE A 171 11.33 -12.44 -2.87
N ARG A 172 10.17 -12.95 -2.45
CA ARG A 172 9.43 -13.98 -3.17
C ARG A 172 8.03 -13.48 -3.60
N PRO A 173 7.88 -13.05 -4.87
CA PRO A 173 6.58 -12.77 -5.45
C PRO A 173 5.76 -14.06 -5.67
N TYR A 174 4.47 -14.00 -5.36
CA TYR A 174 3.47 -15.01 -5.68
C TYR A 174 2.46 -14.40 -6.65
N LEU A 175 2.33 -15.01 -7.83
CA LEU A 175 1.44 -14.52 -8.86
C LEU A 175 -0.03 -14.71 -8.45
N SER A 176 -0.85 -13.69 -8.72
CA SER A 176 -2.31 -13.78 -8.74
C SER A 176 -2.83 -13.09 -10.00
N GLN A 177 -4.00 -13.50 -10.49
CA GLN A 177 -4.72 -12.77 -11.55
C GLN A 177 -5.74 -11.77 -10.98
N ASP A 178 -5.92 -11.76 -9.66
CA ASP A 178 -6.92 -10.94 -8.99
C ASP A 178 -6.33 -9.60 -8.53
N VAL A 179 -6.22 -8.68 -9.48
CA VAL A 179 -5.73 -7.30 -9.26
C VAL A 179 -6.62 -6.57 -8.24
N ILE A 180 -7.95 -6.70 -8.38
CA ILE A 180 -8.93 -6.03 -7.51
C ILE A 180 -8.76 -6.50 -6.07
N GLY A 181 -8.65 -7.81 -5.82
CA GLY A 181 -8.43 -8.34 -4.48
C GLY A 181 -7.13 -7.88 -3.85
N ALA A 182 -6.04 -7.81 -4.63
CA ALA A 182 -4.75 -7.34 -4.13
C ALA A 182 -4.77 -5.86 -3.71
N GLU A 183 -5.46 -5.01 -4.47
CA GLU A 183 -5.61 -3.58 -4.16
C GLU A 183 -6.54 -3.34 -2.99
N ILE A 184 -7.69 -4.02 -2.94
CA ILE A 184 -8.66 -3.88 -1.85
C ILE A 184 -8.04 -4.31 -0.52
N GLY A 185 -7.30 -5.43 -0.51
CA GLY A 185 -6.55 -5.86 0.66
C GLY A 185 -5.62 -4.77 1.17
N GLY A 186 -4.80 -4.20 0.28
CA GLY A 186 -3.85 -3.13 0.58
C GLY A 186 -4.50 -1.82 1.06
N ALA A 187 -5.59 -1.40 0.43
CA ALA A 187 -6.30 -0.16 0.74
C ALA A 187 -7.07 -0.24 2.07
N VAL A 188 -7.85 -1.29 2.27
CA VAL A 188 -8.72 -1.43 3.45
C VAL A 188 -7.90 -1.66 4.71
N LYS A 189 -6.80 -2.43 4.63
CA LYS A 189 -5.98 -2.74 5.83
C LYS A 189 -5.42 -1.51 6.53
N ASN A 190 -5.13 -0.44 5.78
CA ASN A 190 -4.56 0.79 6.34
C ASN A 190 -5.59 1.50 7.23
N VAL A 191 -6.87 1.48 6.86
CA VAL A 191 -7.97 2.03 7.68
C VAL A 191 -8.20 1.16 8.92
N LEU A 192 -8.22 -0.16 8.75
CA LEU A 192 -8.37 -1.11 9.88
C LEU A 192 -7.21 -1.02 10.88
N ALA A 193 -6.00 -0.74 10.40
CA ALA A 193 -4.85 -0.52 11.26
C ALA A 193 -5.00 0.73 12.14
N ILE A 194 -5.65 1.79 11.66
CA ILE A 194 -6.01 2.94 12.50
C ILE A 194 -6.95 2.49 13.61
N ALA A 195 -7.99 1.72 13.29
CA ALA A 195 -8.90 1.19 14.30
C ALA A 195 -8.17 0.32 15.34
N CYS A 196 -7.23 -0.54 14.93
CA CYS A 196 -6.43 -1.35 15.85
C CYS A 196 -5.50 -0.49 16.72
N GLY A 197 -4.94 0.58 16.16
CA GLY A 197 -4.22 1.59 16.92
C GLY A 197 -5.10 2.24 17.98
N VAL A 198 -6.34 2.62 17.65
CA VAL A 198 -7.28 3.22 18.61
C VAL A 198 -7.55 2.28 19.77
N VAL A 199 -7.75 0.98 19.51
CA VAL A 199 -7.91 -0.05 20.54
C VAL A 199 -6.69 -0.11 21.47
N GLU A 200 -5.48 0.00 20.93
CA GLU A 200 -4.24 0.02 21.70
C GLU A 200 -4.13 1.28 22.56
N GLY A 201 -4.32 2.47 21.95
CA GLY A 201 -4.21 3.75 22.65
C GLY A 201 -5.26 3.93 23.74
N ALA A 202 -6.45 3.36 23.55
CA ALA A 202 -7.53 3.39 24.52
C ALA A 202 -7.42 2.31 25.62
N GLY A 203 -6.39 1.44 25.57
CA GLY A 203 -6.15 0.42 26.58
C GLY A 203 -7.22 -0.68 26.63
N LEU A 204 -7.90 -0.99 25.52
CA LEU A 204 -9.01 -1.96 25.47
C LEU A 204 -8.55 -3.42 25.44
N GLY A 205 -7.25 -3.66 25.32
CA GLY A 205 -6.62 -4.97 25.42
C GLY A 205 -6.59 -5.78 24.12
N GLN A 206 -5.84 -6.89 24.18
CA GLN A 206 -5.52 -7.71 23.00
C GLN A 206 -6.73 -8.46 22.44
N ASN A 207 -7.69 -8.85 23.28
CA ASN A 207 -8.93 -9.51 22.84
C ASN A 207 -9.74 -8.60 21.92
N ALA A 208 -9.87 -7.31 22.26
CA ALA A 208 -10.54 -6.33 21.44
C ALA A 208 -9.83 -6.14 20.09
N ARG A 209 -8.48 -6.12 20.11
CA ARG A 209 -7.68 -5.99 18.88
C ARG A 209 -7.85 -7.20 17.97
N ALA A 210 -7.82 -8.41 18.53
CA ALA A 210 -8.04 -9.65 17.77
C ALA A 210 -9.45 -9.69 17.16
N ALA A 211 -10.48 -9.37 17.95
CA ALA A 211 -11.86 -9.28 17.45
C ALA A 211 -11.99 -8.25 16.33
N LEU A 212 -11.36 -7.07 16.49
CA LEU A 212 -11.37 -6.03 15.48
C LEU A 212 -10.69 -6.45 14.18
N ILE A 213 -9.56 -7.16 14.23
CA ILE A 213 -8.89 -7.72 13.04
C ILE A 213 -9.84 -8.69 12.32
N SER A 214 -10.47 -9.62 13.04
CA SER A 214 -11.40 -10.60 12.44
C SER A 214 -12.62 -9.93 11.82
N ARG A 215 -13.24 -8.96 12.53
CA ARG A 215 -14.43 -8.24 12.03
C ARG A 215 -14.09 -7.29 10.89
N GLY A 216 -12.93 -6.63 10.94
CA GLY A 216 -12.41 -5.79 9.87
C GLY A 216 -12.09 -6.60 8.62
N PHE A 217 -11.51 -7.79 8.77
CA PHE A 217 -11.30 -8.71 7.64
C PHE A 217 -12.62 -9.14 6.98
N ALA A 218 -13.68 -9.32 7.77
CA ALA A 218 -15.01 -9.59 7.21
C ALA A 218 -15.59 -8.39 6.43
N GLU A 219 -15.37 -7.15 6.87
CA GLU A 219 -15.71 -5.95 6.10
C GLU A 219 -14.93 -5.87 4.78
N MET A 220 -13.61 -6.08 4.85
CA MET A 220 -12.73 -6.14 3.67
C MET A 220 -13.21 -7.20 2.68
N THR A 221 -13.55 -8.40 3.17
CA THR A 221 -14.05 -9.50 2.32
C THR A 221 -15.36 -9.13 1.64
N ARG A 222 -16.36 -8.61 2.37
CA ARG A 222 -17.65 -8.20 1.78
C ARG A 222 -17.47 -7.10 0.73
N PHE A 223 -16.65 -6.09 1.03
CA PHE A 223 -16.36 -5.01 0.08
C PHE A 223 -15.62 -5.52 -1.16
N GLY A 224 -14.62 -6.38 -0.95
CA GLY A 224 -13.88 -7.04 -2.02
C GLY A 224 -14.77 -7.82 -2.97
N LEU A 225 -15.61 -8.71 -2.43
CA LEU A 225 -16.53 -9.52 -3.23
C LEU A 225 -17.53 -8.65 -4.00
N ALA A 226 -18.06 -7.58 -3.39
CA ALA A 226 -18.95 -6.64 -4.08
C ALA A 226 -18.28 -5.90 -5.25
N ARG A 227 -16.94 -5.80 -5.26
CA ARG A 227 -16.14 -5.21 -6.34
C ARG A 227 -15.57 -6.24 -7.32
N GLY A 228 -15.82 -7.54 -7.11
CA GLY A 228 -15.36 -8.62 -7.98
C GLY A 228 -14.01 -9.23 -7.59
N ALA A 229 -13.50 -8.96 -6.39
CA ALA A 229 -12.33 -9.67 -5.85
C ALA A 229 -12.63 -11.15 -5.58
N ARG A 230 -11.57 -11.96 -5.47
CA ARG A 230 -11.64 -13.37 -5.05
C ARG A 230 -11.32 -13.49 -3.56
N ALA A 231 -12.09 -14.30 -2.84
CA ALA A 231 -11.92 -14.47 -1.40
C ALA A 231 -10.53 -15.05 -1.05
N GLU A 232 -9.98 -15.90 -1.90
CA GLU A 232 -8.68 -16.55 -1.74
C GLU A 232 -7.54 -15.52 -1.75
N THR A 233 -7.62 -14.49 -2.59
CA THR A 233 -6.63 -13.40 -2.63
C THR A 233 -6.67 -12.58 -1.35
N LEU A 234 -7.88 -12.31 -0.84
CA LEU A 234 -8.07 -11.57 0.41
C LEU A 234 -7.61 -12.40 1.62
N ALA A 235 -7.82 -13.71 1.62
CA ALA A 235 -7.28 -14.61 2.64
C ALA A 235 -5.75 -14.80 2.57
N GLY A 236 -5.12 -14.38 1.47
CA GLY A 236 -3.68 -14.50 1.23
C GLY A 236 -2.83 -13.34 1.76
N LEU A 237 -1.66 -13.15 1.14
CA LEU A 237 -0.65 -12.17 1.55
C LEU A 237 -1.18 -10.73 1.45
N SER A 238 -1.83 -10.37 0.35
CA SER A 238 -2.29 -9.00 0.08
C SER A 238 -3.45 -8.53 0.97
N GLY A 239 -4.22 -9.44 1.54
CA GLY A 239 -5.31 -9.13 2.46
C GLY A 239 -4.95 -9.47 3.91
N LEU A 240 -5.27 -10.68 4.35
CA LEU A 240 -5.11 -11.13 5.74
C LEU A 240 -3.67 -11.02 6.22
N GLY A 241 -2.69 -11.43 5.41
CA GLY A 241 -1.27 -11.36 5.79
C GLY A 241 -0.83 -9.93 6.09
N ASP A 242 -1.08 -9.01 5.15
CA ASP A 242 -0.72 -7.60 5.30
C ASP A 242 -1.54 -6.90 6.40
N LEU A 243 -2.81 -7.29 6.58
CA LEU A 243 -3.66 -6.82 7.67
C LEU A 243 -3.05 -7.18 9.03
N VAL A 244 -2.69 -8.44 9.26
CA VAL A 244 -2.13 -8.92 10.53
C VAL A 244 -0.83 -8.18 10.86
N LEU A 245 0.08 -8.03 9.89
CA LEU A 245 1.32 -7.28 10.07
C LEU A 245 1.05 -5.83 10.49
N THR A 246 0.14 -5.17 9.77
CA THR A 246 -0.10 -3.73 9.91
C THR A 246 -0.88 -3.38 11.18
N CYS A 247 -1.78 -4.26 11.62
CA CYS A 247 -2.58 -4.08 12.83
C CYS A 247 -1.86 -4.47 14.12
N SER A 248 -0.63 -5.00 14.05
CA SER A 248 0.09 -5.55 15.20
C SER A 248 1.43 -4.87 15.49
N SER A 249 1.74 -3.76 14.81
CA SER A 249 3.06 -3.11 14.89
C SER A 249 2.99 -1.59 14.88
N THR A 250 3.74 -0.95 15.78
CA THR A 250 3.94 0.50 15.80
C THR A 250 4.80 1.01 14.64
N SER A 251 5.51 0.12 13.93
CA SER A 251 6.16 0.45 12.66
C SER A 251 5.15 0.83 11.57
N SER A 252 3.88 0.45 11.73
CA SER A 252 2.78 0.96 10.93
C SER A 252 2.42 2.39 11.33
N ARG A 253 2.55 3.32 10.39
CA ARG A 253 2.13 4.72 10.56
C ARG A 253 0.64 4.86 10.84
N ASN A 254 -0.19 4.01 10.22
CA ASN A 254 -1.63 3.97 10.45
C ASN A 254 -1.98 3.49 11.86
N PHE A 255 -1.28 2.46 12.35
CA PHE A 255 -1.43 1.99 13.73
C PHE A 255 -1.01 3.07 14.72
N SER A 256 0.13 3.73 14.50
CA SER A 256 0.61 4.81 15.36
C SER A 256 -0.31 6.03 15.38
N LEU A 257 -0.90 6.41 14.23
CA LEU A 257 -1.96 7.42 14.16
C LEU A 257 -3.16 7.01 15.02
N GLY A 258 -3.66 5.78 14.82
CA GLY A 258 -4.75 5.24 15.61
C GLY A 258 -4.47 5.25 17.11
N LYS A 259 -3.25 4.88 17.51
CA LYS A 259 -2.84 4.91 18.91
C LYS A 259 -2.94 6.31 19.51
N GLY A 260 -2.45 7.32 18.81
CA GLY A 260 -2.58 8.71 19.23
C GLY A 260 -4.04 9.15 19.39
N LEU A 261 -4.93 8.75 18.47
CA LEU A 261 -6.37 9.01 18.58
C LEU A 261 -6.98 8.29 19.79
N GLY A 262 -6.58 7.04 20.05
CA GLY A 262 -6.98 6.26 21.22
C GLY A 262 -6.58 6.89 22.55
N GLU A 263 -5.42 7.56 22.58
CA GLU A 263 -4.90 8.32 23.73
C GLU A 263 -5.60 9.70 23.89
N GLY A 264 -6.54 10.03 23.01
CA GLY A 264 -7.33 11.28 23.06
C GLY A 264 -6.66 12.49 22.41
N ARG A 265 -5.61 12.28 21.60
CA ARG A 265 -4.96 13.37 20.85
C ARG A 265 -5.79 13.77 19.63
N ASP A 266 -5.68 15.03 19.25
CA ASP A 266 -6.40 15.58 18.10
C ASP A 266 -5.87 15.05 16.76
N ALA A 267 -6.78 14.71 15.84
CA ALA A 267 -6.44 14.16 14.54
C ALA A 267 -5.66 15.16 13.67
N ALA A 268 -6.01 16.45 13.71
CA ALA A 268 -5.32 17.47 12.93
C ALA A 268 -3.89 17.69 13.46
N GLU A 269 -3.67 17.57 14.78
CA GLU A 269 -2.32 17.53 15.35
C GLU A 269 -1.50 16.34 14.83
N LEU A 270 -2.04 15.13 14.91
CA LEU A 270 -1.33 13.91 14.53
C LEU A 270 -0.95 13.89 13.04
N LEU A 271 -1.76 14.55 12.20
CA LEU A 271 -1.56 14.62 10.75
C LEU A 271 -0.72 15.83 10.30
N ARG A 272 -0.29 16.73 11.20
CA ARG A 272 0.51 17.91 10.84
C ARG A 272 1.89 17.56 10.30
N ASP A 273 2.49 16.45 10.76
CA ASP A 273 3.80 16.03 10.26
C ASP A 273 3.68 15.42 8.85
N ARG A 274 4.01 16.22 7.84
CA ARG A 274 3.93 15.83 6.43
C ARG A 274 5.04 14.89 5.98
N ARG A 275 6.07 14.62 6.79
CA ARG A 275 7.18 13.74 6.40
C ARG A 275 6.76 12.29 6.30
N SER A 276 5.65 11.90 6.94
CA SER A 276 5.09 10.55 6.82
C SER A 276 3.57 10.61 6.66
N VAL A 277 3.07 10.30 5.47
CA VAL A 277 1.62 10.28 5.19
C VAL A 277 1.01 8.98 5.71
N ALA A 278 0.04 9.07 6.63
CA ALA A 278 -0.81 7.95 7.00
C ALA A 278 -1.89 7.77 5.93
N GLU A 279 -1.61 6.94 4.91
CA GLU A 279 -2.49 6.68 3.76
C GLU A 279 -3.91 6.27 4.17
N GLY A 280 -4.07 5.58 5.31
CA GLY A 280 -5.37 5.18 5.84
C GLY A 280 -6.27 6.37 6.17
N ALA A 281 -5.71 7.50 6.62
CA ALA A 281 -6.50 8.69 6.94
C ALA A 281 -7.13 9.32 5.69
N ALA A 282 -6.39 9.34 4.58
CA ALA A 282 -6.92 9.80 3.30
C ALA A 282 -7.86 8.78 2.65
N THR A 283 -7.59 7.48 2.84
CA THR A 283 -8.37 6.38 2.25
C THR A 283 -9.72 6.19 2.94
N ALA A 284 -9.81 6.38 4.26
CA ALA A 284 -11.01 6.11 5.06
C ALA A 284 -12.30 6.76 4.50
N PRO A 285 -12.37 8.09 4.26
CA PRO A 285 -13.60 8.69 3.76
C PRO A 285 -13.99 8.20 2.36
N VAL A 286 -13.00 7.97 1.48
CA VAL A 286 -13.22 7.48 0.11
C VAL A 286 -13.70 6.03 0.13
N LEU A 287 -13.13 5.20 1.01
CA LEU A 287 -13.55 3.82 1.20
C LEU A 287 -14.97 3.74 1.74
N ALA A 288 -15.33 4.57 2.72
CA ALA A 288 -16.70 4.62 3.24
C ALA A 288 -17.72 4.99 2.15
N GLU A 289 -17.39 5.96 1.29
CA GLU A 289 -18.22 6.34 0.15
C GLU A 289 -18.33 5.21 -0.89
N ALA A 290 -17.20 4.59 -1.24
CA ALA A 290 -17.15 3.48 -2.20
C ALA A 290 -17.94 2.25 -1.69
N ALA A 291 -17.84 1.94 -0.41
CA ALA A 291 -18.57 0.85 0.22
C ALA A 291 -20.09 1.09 0.20
N ARG A 292 -20.52 2.31 0.56
CA ARG A 292 -21.94 2.72 0.46
C ARG A 292 -22.46 2.63 -0.98
N ALA A 293 -21.68 3.10 -1.95
CA ALA A 293 -22.04 3.00 -3.37
C ALA A 293 -22.15 1.54 -3.86
N ALA A 294 -21.38 0.62 -3.26
CA ALA A 294 -21.46 -0.81 -3.52
C ALA A 294 -22.51 -1.55 -2.67
N GLY A 295 -23.27 -0.85 -1.81
CA GLY A 295 -24.26 -1.46 -0.92
C GLY A 295 -23.66 -2.29 0.23
N VAL A 296 -22.40 -2.02 0.60
CA VAL A 296 -21.67 -2.77 1.64
C VAL A 296 -21.56 -1.95 2.92
N ASP A 297 -21.99 -2.55 4.04
CA ASP A 297 -21.84 -1.99 5.39
C ASP A 297 -20.42 -2.24 5.93
N MET A 298 -19.72 -1.15 6.29
CA MET A 298 -18.35 -1.15 6.84
C MET A 298 -18.27 -0.30 8.12
N PRO A 299 -18.91 -0.73 9.22
CA PRO A 299 -19.03 0.07 10.43
C PRO A 299 -17.70 0.40 11.11
N ILE A 300 -16.66 -0.42 10.98
CA ILE A 300 -15.33 -0.09 11.50
C ILE A 300 -14.74 1.07 10.70
N VAL A 301 -14.90 1.07 9.37
CA VAL A 301 -14.46 2.18 8.51
C VAL A 301 -15.22 3.47 8.86
N ASP A 302 -16.54 3.40 9.04
CA ASP A 302 -17.34 4.57 9.44
C ASP A 302 -16.90 5.12 10.81
N ALA A 303 -16.61 4.24 11.78
CA ALA A 303 -16.09 4.64 13.09
C ALA A 303 -14.73 5.35 12.98
N VAL A 304 -13.82 4.85 12.13
CA VAL A 304 -12.54 5.52 11.86
C VAL A 304 -12.77 6.90 11.23
N CYS A 305 -13.69 7.03 10.28
CA CYS A 305 -14.04 8.32 9.68
C CYS A 305 -14.56 9.33 10.73
N ALA A 306 -15.43 8.88 11.64
CA ALA A 306 -15.98 9.73 12.69
C ALA A 306 -14.90 10.22 13.66
N LEU A 307 -13.91 9.38 13.99
CA LEU A 307 -12.77 9.77 14.82
C LEU A 307 -11.85 10.76 14.10
N LEU A 308 -11.51 10.50 12.83
CA LEU A 308 -10.62 11.36 12.04
C LEU A 308 -11.19 12.77 11.81
N THR A 309 -12.52 12.89 11.77
CA THR A 309 -13.23 14.16 11.58
C THR A 309 -13.63 14.85 12.89
N GLY A 310 -13.38 14.21 14.04
CA GLY A 310 -13.79 14.72 15.36
C GLY A 310 -15.31 14.69 15.60
N GLN A 311 -16.07 13.94 14.80
CA GLN A 311 -17.52 13.82 14.93
C GLN A 311 -17.95 12.92 16.11
N ALA A 312 -17.06 12.04 16.57
CA ALA A 312 -17.32 11.15 17.70
C ALA A 312 -16.05 10.95 18.54
N THR A 313 -16.22 10.66 19.83
CA THR A 313 -15.11 10.24 20.69
C THR A 313 -14.86 8.74 20.59
N VAL A 314 -13.70 8.29 21.06
CA VAL A 314 -13.38 6.85 21.18
C VAL A 314 -14.45 6.10 21.99
N LYS A 315 -14.96 6.70 23.06
CA LYS A 315 -16.00 6.11 23.90
C LYS A 315 -17.31 5.94 23.12
N ASP A 316 -17.69 6.92 22.32
CA ASP A 316 -18.92 6.89 21.54
C ASP A 316 -18.87 5.80 20.47
N VAL A 317 -17.76 5.70 19.72
CA VAL A 317 -17.63 4.69 18.66
C VAL A 317 -17.57 3.26 19.23
N VAL A 318 -16.89 3.06 20.37
CA VAL A 318 -16.84 1.74 21.05
C VAL A 318 -18.23 1.33 21.51
N ALA A 319 -18.97 2.24 22.16
CA ALA A 319 -20.33 1.97 22.62
C ALA A 319 -21.27 1.65 21.43
N ALA A 320 -21.18 2.41 20.34
CA ALA A 320 -21.98 2.19 19.15
C ALA A 320 -21.68 0.84 18.48
N LEU A 321 -20.40 0.44 18.36
CA LEU A 321 -20.01 -0.84 17.77
C LEU A 321 -20.50 -2.03 18.60
N LEU A 322 -20.42 -1.95 19.93
CA LEU A 322 -20.87 -3.02 20.84
C LEU A 322 -22.40 -3.11 20.94
N ALA A 323 -23.12 -2.01 20.72
CA ALA A 323 -24.58 -1.97 20.74
C ALA A 323 -25.23 -2.55 19.47
N ARG A 324 -24.44 -2.88 18.44
CA ARG A 324 -24.98 -3.44 17.19
C ARG A 324 -25.65 -4.81 17.44
N PRO A 325 -26.75 -5.13 16.74
CA PRO A 325 -27.45 -6.40 16.90
C PRO A 325 -26.52 -7.60 16.66
N LEU A 326 -26.70 -8.65 17.46
CA LEU A 326 -26.00 -9.92 17.27
C LEU A 326 -26.35 -10.51 15.89
N LYS A 327 -25.33 -10.98 15.18
CA LYS A 327 -25.44 -11.65 13.87
C LYS A 327 -24.75 -13.01 13.94
N GLN A 328 -25.19 -13.95 13.10
CA GLN A 328 -24.46 -15.19 12.89
C GLN A 328 -23.08 -14.91 12.26
N GLU A 329 -22.08 -15.69 12.65
CA GLU A 329 -20.75 -15.62 12.05
C GLU A 329 -20.79 -16.15 10.60
N GLY A 330 -20.02 -15.52 9.70
CA GLY A 330 -19.93 -15.95 8.29
C GLY A 330 -21.08 -15.53 7.37
N ARG A 331 -21.97 -14.63 7.82
CA ARG A 331 -23.02 -14.00 7.00
C ARG A 331 -22.87 -12.48 6.92
#